data_AF-A0A6I5NGN4-F1
#
_entry.id   AF-A0A6I5NGN4-F1
#
_cell.length_a   1.000
_cell.length_b   1.000
_cell.length_c   1.000
_cell.angle_alpha   90.00
_cell.angle_beta   90.00
_cell.angle_gamma   90.00
#
_symmetry.space_group_name_H-M   'P 1'
#
loop_
_entity.id
_entity.type
_entity.pdbx_description
1 polymer ?
#
loop_
_entity_poly.entity_id
_entity_poly.type
_entity_poly.pdbx_seq_one_letter_code
_entity_poly.pdbx_strand_id
1 'polypeptide(L)'
;MASEHLEAERQRLRDAISTLHAAGAVAPQNVWISPYEKKGHQYYKLSSKNPKIKNQHLSRLALRDWQGRIQRRNRIRELETQLGLVESLIERQNEVTYRWE
;
A
#
# COMPACT_ATOMS: atom_id res chain seq x y z
N MET A 1 -5.74 -29.25 -9.25
CA MET A 1 -4.60 -28.33 -9.49
C MET A 1 -5.14 -26.94 -9.74
N ALA A 2 -4.57 -25.91 -9.12
CA ALA A 2 -4.98 -24.52 -9.36
C ALA A 2 -4.65 -24.10 -10.81
N SER A 3 -5.44 -23.19 -11.36
CA SER A 3 -5.24 -22.65 -12.71
C SER A 3 -3.88 -21.95 -12.85
N GLU A 4 -3.14 -22.25 -13.91
CA GLU A 4 -1.85 -21.61 -14.25
C GLU A 4 -1.96 -20.08 -14.30
N HIS A 5 -3.11 -19.56 -14.75
CA HIS A 5 -3.38 -18.12 -14.77
C HIS A 5 -3.42 -17.49 -13.38
N LEU A 6 -3.99 -18.18 -12.38
CA LEU A 6 -4.04 -17.66 -11.01
C LEU A 6 -2.66 -17.67 -10.36
N GLU A 7 -1.87 -18.71 -10.64
CA GLU A 7 -0.49 -18.81 -10.18
C GLU A 7 0.40 -17.71 -10.79
N ALA A 8 0.27 -17.46 -12.09
CA ALA A 8 0.96 -16.37 -12.77
C ALA A 8 0.56 -14.99 -12.20
N GLU A 9 -0.73 -14.75 -11.95
CA GLU A 9 -1.20 -13.50 -11.37
C GLU A 9 -0.70 -13.31 -9.93
N ARG A 10 -0.68 -14.38 -9.12
CA ARG A 10 -0.11 -14.37 -7.77
C ARG A 10 1.35 -13.90 -7.81
N GLN A 11 2.14 -14.45 -8.73
CA GLN A 11 3.54 -14.05 -8.88
C GLN A 11 3.67 -12.60 -9.34
N ARG A 12 2.89 -12.18 -10.34
CA ARG A 12 2.88 -10.79 -10.84
C ARG A 12 2.58 -9.78 -9.73
N LEU A 13 1.60 -10.09 -8.86
CA LEU A 13 1.24 -9.23 -7.73
C LEU A 13 2.37 -9.14 -6.69
N ARG A 14 3.03 -10.26 -6.38
CA ARG A 14 4.20 -10.28 -5.48
C ARG A 14 5.36 -9.47 -6.02
N ASP A 15 5.65 -9.59 -7.31
CA ASP A 15 6.72 -8.83 -7.98
C ASP A 15 6.41 -7.33 -8.01
N ALA A 16 5.14 -6.95 -8.22
CA ALA A 16 4.70 -5.57 -8.17
C ALA A 16 4.85 -4.95 -6.76
N ILE A 17 4.49 -5.71 -5.71
CA ILE A 17 4.69 -5.28 -4.32
C ILE A 17 6.19 -5.10 -4.03
N SER A 18 7.01 -6.09 -4.41
CA SER A 18 8.48 -6.04 -4.25
C SER A 18 9.09 -4.82 -4.94
N THR A 19 8.65 -4.53 -6.18
CA THR A 19 9.09 -3.36 -6.95
C THR A 19 8.76 -2.04 -6.24
N LEU A 20 7.57 -1.93 -5.62
CA LEU A 20 7.18 -0.72 -4.88
C LEU A 20 7.98 -0.52 -3.60
N HIS A 21 8.38 -1.61 -2.93
CA HIS A 21 9.30 -1.56 -1.80
C HIS A 21 10.71 -1.14 -2.24
N ALA A 22 11.19 -1.66 -3.38
CA ALA A 22 12.48 -1.29 -3.94
C ALA A 22 12.53 0.17 -4.43
N ALA A 23 11.40 0.72 -4.89
CA ALA A 23 11.30 2.10 -5.37
C ALA A 23 11.50 3.16 -4.28
N GLY A 24 11.43 2.81 -2.99
CA GLY A 24 11.84 3.68 -1.90
C GLY A 24 11.02 3.57 -0.61
N ALA A 25 11.22 4.53 0.31
CA ALA A 25 10.68 4.49 1.67
C ALA A 25 9.14 4.58 1.73
N VAL A 26 8.44 3.57 2.25
CA VAL A 26 6.97 3.54 2.31
C VAL A 26 6.47 4.29 3.55
N ALA A 27 5.35 5.01 3.44
CA ALA A 27 4.79 5.73 4.59
C ALA A 27 4.26 4.73 5.64
N PRO A 28 4.41 5.01 6.95
CA PRO A 28 3.79 4.19 7.98
C PRO A 28 2.25 4.19 7.89
N GLN A 29 1.63 3.21 8.55
CA GLN A 29 0.17 3.19 8.69
C GLN A 29 -0.32 4.40 9.49
N ASN A 30 -1.56 4.82 9.22
CA ASN A 30 -2.21 5.94 9.93
C ASN A 30 -1.41 7.26 9.88
N VAL A 31 -0.66 7.50 8.81
CA VAL A 31 -0.01 8.79 8.51
C VAL A 31 -0.67 9.40 7.27
N TRP A 32 -1.03 10.67 7.34
CA TRP A 32 -1.59 11.42 6.21
C TRP A 32 -1.10 12.85 6.22
N ILE A 33 -1.22 13.53 5.09
CA ILE A 33 -0.92 14.95 4.96
C ILE A 33 -2.20 15.72 5.24
N SER A 34 -2.13 16.76 6.06
CA SER A 34 -3.26 17.66 6.32
C SER A 34 -2.87 19.09 5.96
N PRO A 35 -3.74 19.82 5.24
CA PRO A 35 -3.57 21.25 5.08
C PRO A 35 -3.83 21.96 6.43
N TYR A 36 -3.18 23.10 6.63
CA TYR A 36 -3.52 24.05 7.68
C TYR A 36 -3.22 25.46 7.21
N GLU A 37 -3.94 26.43 7.75
CA GLU A 37 -3.75 27.84 7.41
C GLU A 37 -3.04 28.59 8.53
N LYS A 38 -2.15 29.50 8.16
CA LYS A 38 -1.50 30.42 9.08
C LYS A 38 -1.32 31.77 8.41
N LYS A 39 -1.90 32.82 9.00
CA LYS A 39 -1.84 34.21 8.49
C LYS A 39 -2.25 34.29 6.99
N GLY A 40 -3.35 33.63 6.63
CA GLY A 40 -3.88 33.64 5.25
C GLY A 40 -3.10 32.79 4.24
N HIS A 41 -2.06 32.07 4.66
CA HIS A 41 -1.28 31.19 3.79
C HIS A 41 -1.56 29.72 4.10
N GLN A 42 -1.70 28.90 3.05
CA GLN A 42 -1.90 27.46 3.16
C GLN A 42 -0.56 26.73 3.27
N TYR A 43 -0.47 25.83 4.24
CA TYR A 43 0.68 24.99 4.50
C TYR A 43 0.23 23.54 4.71
N TYR A 44 1.20 22.63 4.77
CA TYR A 44 0.94 21.21 4.97
C TYR A 44 1.75 20.67 6.15
N LYS A 45 1.17 19.70 6.86
CA LYS A 45 1.82 18.97 7.94
C LYS A 45 1.50 17.48 7.86
N LEU A 46 2.33 16.67 8.49
CA LEU A 46 2.00 15.28 8.78
C LEU A 46 1.05 15.20 9.96
N SER A 47 0.01 14.42 9.77
CA SER A 47 -0.94 14.03 10.80
C SER A 47 -0.86 12.53 10.97
N SER A 48 -0.86 12.08 12.21
CA SER A 48 -0.86 10.66 12.53
C SER A 48 -1.55 10.39 13.86
N LYS A 49 -2.04 9.15 14.01
CA LYS A 49 -2.39 8.61 15.33
C LYS A 49 -1.16 8.35 16.20
N ASN A 50 0.03 8.23 15.60
CA ASN A 50 1.28 8.11 16.33
C ASN A 50 1.76 9.50 16.79
N PRO A 51 1.84 9.76 18.11
CA PRO A 51 2.23 11.07 18.63
C PRO A 51 3.64 11.50 18.23
N LYS A 52 4.55 10.56 17.91
CA LYS A 52 5.93 10.86 17.48
C LYS A 52 6.02 11.46 16.07
N ILE A 53 5.02 11.23 15.21
CA ILE A 53 4.98 11.66 13.81
C ILE A 53 3.98 12.81 13.60
N LYS A 54 3.18 13.10 14.63
CA LYS A 54 2.08 14.06 14.58
C LYS A 54 2.61 15.51 14.53
N ASN A 55 1.99 16.33 13.69
CA ASN A 55 2.21 17.77 13.55
C ASN A 55 3.58 18.20 12.99
N GLN A 56 4.29 17.34 12.27
CA GLN A 56 5.51 17.77 11.59
C GLN A 56 5.18 18.64 10.38
N HIS A 57 5.64 19.89 10.37
CA HIS A 57 5.47 20.80 9.25
C HIS A 57 6.28 20.34 8.03
N LEU A 58 5.70 20.46 6.84
CA LEU A 58 6.32 20.02 5.60
C LEU A 58 6.75 21.22 4.76
N SER A 59 8.04 21.23 4.39
CA SER A 59 8.51 22.04 3.27
C SER A 59 7.95 21.51 1.94
N ARG A 60 8.08 22.27 0.85
CA ARG A 60 7.60 21.83 -0.48
C ARG A 60 8.25 20.54 -0.96
N LEU A 61 9.55 20.35 -0.70
CA LEU A 61 10.27 19.12 -1.06
C LEU A 61 9.83 17.96 -0.18
N ALA A 62 9.72 18.18 1.13
CA ALA A 62 9.23 17.16 2.06
C ALA A 62 7.78 16.75 1.73
N LEU A 63 6.93 17.70 1.32
CA LEU A 63 5.57 17.42 0.89
C LEU A 63 5.53 16.43 -0.28
N ARG A 64 6.33 16.67 -1.33
CA ARG A 64 6.40 15.78 -2.50
C ARG A 64 6.92 14.39 -2.14
N ASP A 65 7.98 14.33 -1.33
CA ASP A 65 8.51 13.05 -0.85
C ASP A 65 7.43 12.27 -0.10
N TRP A 66 6.80 12.88 0.92
CA TRP A 66 5.74 12.23 1.71
C TRP A 66 4.53 11.84 0.89
N GLN A 67 4.14 12.61 -0.13
CA GLN A 67 3.11 12.21 -1.09
C GLN A 67 3.49 10.91 -1.81
N GLY A 68 4.72 10.81 -2.30
CA GLY A 68 5.23 9.58 -2.92
C GLY A 68 5.24 8.39 -1.94
N ARG A 69 5.65 8.60 -0.70
CA ARG A 69 5.64 7.55 0.35
C ARG A 69 4.22 7.04 0.64
N ILE A 70 3.26 7.96 0.74
CA ILE A 70 1.85 7.65 1.00
C ILE A 70 1.21 6.94 -0.20
N GLN A 71 1.50 7.41 -1.42
CA GLN A 71 1.02 6.78 -2.64
C GLN A 71 1.52 5.34 -2.76
N ARG A 72 2.82 5.10 -2.50
CA ARG A 72 3.38 3.74 -2.50
C ARG A 72 2.73 2.85 -1.44
N ARG A 73 2.54 3.35 -0.21
CA ARG A 73 1.81 2.61 0.85
C ARG A 73 0.41 2.21 0.39
N ASN A 74 -0.34 3.16 -0.17
CA ASN A 74 -1.71 2.91 -0.59
C ASN A 74 -1.75 1.89 -1.74
N ARG A 75 -0.81 1.99 -2.69
CA ARG A 75 -0.72 1.05 -3.80
C ARG A 75 -0.32 -0.36 -3.34
N ILE A 76 0.63 -0.48 -2.41
CA ILE A 76 0.99 -1.77 -1.80
C ILE A 76 -0.25 -2.39 -1.14
N ARG A 77 -1.00 -1.64 -0.33
CA ARG A 77 -2.20 -2.16 0.34
C ARG A 77 -3.27 -2.65 -0.65
N GLU A 78 -3.44 -1.95 -1.76
CA GLU A 78 -4.34 -2.36 -2.83
C GLU A 78 -3.90 -3.69 -3.46
N LEU A 79 -2.60 -3.82 -3.76
CA LEU A 79 -2.03 -5.05 -4.32
C LEU A 79 -2.09 -6.22 -3.33
N GLU A 80 -1.84 -5.99 -2.03
CA GLU A 80 -2.00 -6.99 -0.97
C GLU A 80 -3.44 -7.48 -0.89
N THR A 81 -4.42 -6.57 -1.06
CA THR A 81 -5.84 -6.94 -1.08
C THR A 81 -6.16 -7.81 -2.31
N GLN A 82 -5.65 -7.44 -3.49
CA GLN A 82 -5.80 -8.26 -4.70
C GLN A 82 -5.13 -9.63 -4.56
N LEU A 83 -3.93 -9.67 -3.97
CA LEU A 83 -3.20 -10.91 -3.72
C LEU A 83 -3.98 -11.85 -2.81
N GLY A 84 -4.54 -11.34 -1.71
CA GLY A 84 -5.38 -12.14 -0.82
C GLY A 84 -6.63 -12.71 -1.51
N LEU A 85 -7.24 -11.96 -2.44
CA LEU A 85 -8.35 -12.48 -3.24
C LEU A 85 -7.90 -13.63 -4.16
N VAL A 86 -6.77 -13.47 -4.86
CA VAL A 86 -6.20 -14.53 -5.73
C VAL A 86 -5.82 -15.77 -4.92
N GLU A 87 -5.17 -15.60 -3.76
CA GLU A 87 -4.81 -16.70 -2.87
C GLU A 87 -6.05 -17.47 -2.40
N SER A 88 -7.14 -16.76 -2.04
CA SER A 88 -8.40 -17.42 -1.66
C SER A 88 -9.08 -18.19 -2.81
N LEU A 89 -8.90 -17.76 -4.06
CA LEU A 89 -9.42 -18.48 -5.23
C LEU A 89 -8.62 -19.75 -5.52
N ILE A 90 -7.30 -19.69 -5.38
CA ILE A 90 -6.40 -20.84 -5.49
C ILE A 90 -6.76 -21.90 -4.44
N GLU A 91 -6.94 -21.48 -3.18
CA GLU A 91 -7.35 -22.36 -2.08
C GLU A 91 -8.65 -23.10 -2.40
N ARG A 92 -9.69 -22.37 -2.83
CA ARG A 92 -10.98 -22.98 -3.22
C ARG A 92 -10.85 -23.97 -4.37
N GLN A 93 -10.03 -23.69 -5.39
CA GLN A 93 -9.82 -24.63 -6.50
C GLN A 93 -9.13 -25.92 -6.04
N ASN A 94 -8.19 -25.81 -5.11
CA ASN A 94 -7.49 -26.96 -4.55
C ASN A 94 -8.43 -27.80 -3.68
N GLU A 95 -9.27 -27.18 -2.84
CA GLU A 95 -10.29 -27.88 -2.04
C GLU A 95 -11.31 -28.62 -2.89
N VAL A 96 -11.78 -28.01 -3.99
CA VAL A 96 -12.71 -28.68 -4.92
C VAL A 96 -12.06 -29.86 -5.61
N THR A 97 -10.79 -29.75 -6.01
CA THR A 97 -10.07 -30.87 -6.64
C THR A 97 -9.97 -32.06 -5.69
N TYR A 98 -9.65 -31.83 -4.41
CA TYR A 98 -9.46 -32.89 -3.42
C TYR A 98 -10.76 -33.58 -2.97
N ARG A 99 -11.94 -33.02 -3.30
CA ARG A 99 -13.24 -33.57 -2.91
C ARG A 99 -13.78 -34.63 -3.90
N TRP A 100 -13.10 -34.80 -5.03
CA TRP A 100 -13.52 -35.70 -6.13
C TRP A 100 -12.44 -36.71 -6.51
N GLU A 101 -11.34 -36.79 -5.75
CA GLU A 101 -10.33 -37.85 -5.76
C GLU A 101 -10.53 -38.77 -4.55
#